data_AF-A0A2V7J4Q5-F1
#
_entry.id   AF-A0A2V7J4Q5-F1
#
_cell.length_a   1.000
_cell.length_b   1.000
_cell.length_c   1.000
_cell.angle_alpha   90.00
_cell.angle_beta   90.00
_cell.angle_gamma   90.00
#
_symmetry.space_group_name_H-M   'P 1'
#
loop_
_entity.id
_entity.type
_entity.pdbx_description
1 polymer ?
#
loop_
_entity_poly.entity_id
_entity_poly.type
_entity_poly.pdbx_seq_one_letter_code
_entity_poly.pdbx_strand_id
1 'polypeptide(L)'
;MIGCGDSLWDHVYHPERLLVLQDCVTVTGTIMDATANQATHQADGVRHEPDGDTHGWLNVGSEFANLINAGNMSDEDGNLVFEIVCHYPVSQQDAIASCQGFKDHAVIPPIGAHVAITGTLVREKNHKHWNEIHPVSRIVQQ
;
A
#
# COMPACT_ATOMS: atom_id res chain seq x y z
N MET A 1 -2.48 -7.91 -19.02
CA MET A 1 -3.25 -6.88 -18.31
C MET A 1 -2.37 -6.50 -17.15
N ILE A 2 -1.97 -5.23 -17.01
CA ILE A 2 -1.10 -4.81 -15.90
C ILE A 2 -1.98 -4.71 -14.65
N GLY A 3 -1.48 -5.19 -13.52
CA GLY A 3 -2.24 -5.23 -12.27
C GLY A 3 -3.47 -6.13 -12.32
N CYS A 4 -4.48 -5.79 -11.52
CA CYS A 4 -5.75 -6.54 -11.43
C CYS A 4 -6.80 -6.15 -12.49
N GLY A 5 -6.42 -5.38 -13.52
CA GLY A 5 -7.33 -5.00 -14.62
C GLY A 5 -8.26 -3.83 -14.35
N ASP A 6 -7.90 -2.99 -13.38
CA ASP A 6 -8.70 -1.89 -12.82
C ASP A 6 -8.17 -0.51 -13.20
N SER A 7 -7.16 -0.42 -14.09
CA SER A 7 -6.47 0.82 -14.51
C SER A 7 -5.76 1.60 -13.41
N LEU A 8 -5.62 1.06 -12.19
CA LEU A 8 -4.99 1.80 -11.08
C LEU A 8 -3.50 2.09 -11.31
N TRP A 9 -2.83 1.30 -12.14
CA TRP A 9 -1.44 1.55 -12.55
C TRP A 9 -1.25 2.88 -13.29
N ASP A 10 -2.30 3.44 -13.90
CA ASP A 10 -2.25 4.76 -14.56
C ASP A 10 -2.12 5.90 -13.54
N HIS A 11 -2.34 5.62 -12.25
CA HIS A 11 -2.30 6.58 -11.15
C HIS A 11 -1.12 6.38 -10.19
N VAL A 12 -0.29 5.36 -10.44
CA VAL A 12 0.93 5.11 -9.66
C VAL A 12 1.97 6.17 -10.01
N TYR A 13 2.48 6.87 -9.01
CA TYR A 13 3.57 7.82 -9.19
C TYR A 13 4.93 7.10 -9.32
N HIS A 14 5.69 7.43 -10.37
CA HIS A 14 6.95 6.77 -10.75
C HIS A 14 6.86 5.23 -10.82
N PRO A 15 5.98 4.65 -11.65
CA PRO A 15 5.76 3.19 -11.70
C PRO A 15 7.04 2.42 -12.04
N GLU A 16 8.00 3.04 -12.72
CA GLU A 16 9.32 2.46 -13.01
C GLU A 16 10.14 2.16 -11.74
N ARG A 17 9.79 2.73 -10.58
CA ARG A 17 10.42 2.41 -9.28
C ARG A 17 9.99 1.05 -8.74
N LEU A 18 8.92 0.46 -9.27
CA LEU A 18 8.35 -0.78 -8.77
C LEU A 18 8.80 -1.97 -9.62
N LEU A 19 9.28 -3.02 -8.95
CA LEU A 19 9.47 -4.32 -9.57
C LEU A 19 8.25 -5.18 -9.27
N VAL A 20 7.45 -5.49 -10.30
CA VAL A 20 6.29 -6.37 -10.18
C VAL A 20 6.74 -7.79 -9.88
N LEU A 21 6.27 -8.34 -8.75
CA LEU A 21 6.52 -9.72 -8.33
C LEU A 21 5.35 -10.63 -8.70
N GLN A 22 4.11 -10.12 -8.60
CA GLN A 22 2.90 -10.80 -9.03
C GLN A 22 1.84 -9.76 -9.43
N ASP A 23 1.30 -9.90 -10.65
CA ASP A 23 0.37 -8.94 -11.26
C ASP A 23 -0.89 -8.70 -10.43
N CYS A 24 -1.48 -9.76 -9.86
CA CYS A 24 -2.65 -9.63 -9.00
C CYS A 24 -2.64 -10.74 -7.95
N VAL A 25 -2.75 -10.36 -6.67
CA VAL A 25 -2.78 -11.26 -5.53
C VAL A 25 -3.78 -10.77 -4.50
N THR A 26 -4.34 -11.69 -3.73
CA THR A 26 -5.11 -11.37 -2.52
C THR A 26 -4.33 -11.87 -1.30
N VAL A 27 -4.04 -10.95 -0.38
CA VAL A 27 -3.32 -11.22 0.87
C VAL A 27 -4.25 -10.96 2.04
N THR A 28 -4.28 -11.86 3.01
CA THR A 28 -5.08 -11.70 4.24
C THR A 28 -4.19 -11.39 5.43
N GLY A 29 -4.73 -10.61 6.36
CA GLY A 29 -4.02 -10.20 7.56
C GLY A 29 -4.80 -9.21 8.40
N THR A 30 -4.14 -8.63 9.39
CA THR A 30 -4.70 -7.65 10.32
C THR A 30 -4.13 -6.27 10.04
N ILE A 31 -4.98 -5.24 9.96
CA ILE A 31 -4.53 -3.84 9.82
C ILE A 31 -3.78 -3.42 11.09
N MET A 32 -2.58 -2.89 10.92
CA MET A 32 -1.74 -2.35 11.99
C MET A 32 -1.63 -0.83 11.86
N ASP A 33 -1.32 -0.16 12.97
CA ASP A 33 -1.05 1.29 12.96
C ASP A 33 0.35 1.56 12.38
N ALA A 34 0.42 1.97 11.12
CA ALA A 34 1.66 2.33 10.43
C ALA A 34 2.26 3.66 10.92
N THR A 35 1.54 4.37 11.79
CA THR A 35 1.96 5.63 12.42
C THR A 35 2.42 5.43 13.86
N ALA A 36 2.39 4.21 14.40
CA ALA A 36 2.71 3.89 15.79
C ALA A 36 4.12 4.32 16.23
N ASN A 37 5.06 4.37 15.28
CA ASN A 37 6.44 4.76 15.50
C ASN A 37 6.72 6.24 15.11
N GLN A 38 5.69 7.01 14.73
CA GLN A 38 5.80 8.41 14.36
C GLN A 38 5.46 9.34 15.54
N ALA A 39 5.92 10.59 15.47
CA ALA A 39 5.60 11.60 16.49
C ALA A 39 4.13 12.02 16.46
N THR A 40 3.44 11.83 15.33
CA THR A 40 2.01 12.15 15.15
C THR A 40 1.32 10.91 14.61
N HIS A 41 0.30 10.46 15.31
CA HIS A 41 -0.51 9.30 14.89
C HIS A 41 -1.67 9.78 14.02
N GLN A 42 -2.03 8.98 13.02
CA GLN A 42 -3.21 9.22 12.19
C GLN A 42 -4.38 8.36 12.66
N ALA A 43 -5.59 8.92 12.65
CA ALA A 43 -6.78 8.21 13.14
C ALA A 43 -7.19 7.02 12.26
N ASP A 44 -6.81 7.04 10.98
CA ASP A 44 -7.01 5.96 10.01
C ASP A 44 -5.86 4.93 10.02
N GLY A 45 -4.81 5.16 10.81
CA GLY A 45 -3.72 4.21 11.03
C GLY A 45 -2.74 4.04 9.87
N VAL A 46 -2.82 4.86 8.83
CA VAL A 46 -1.90 4.85 7.69
C VAL A 46 -1.12 6.16 7.63
N ARG A 47 0.08 6.15 7.05
CA ARG A 47 0.77 7.41 6.73
C ARG A 47 0.15 8.03 5.49
N HIS A 48 0.13 9.36 5.44
CA HIS A 48 -0.37 10.12 4.30
C HIS A 48 0.84 10.58 3.49
N GLU A 49 1.18 9.84 2.44
CA GLU A 49 2.39 10.11 1.68
C GLU A 49 2.23 11.36 0.80
N PRO A 50 3.31 12.12 0.54
CA PRO A 50 3.22 13.39 -0.19
C PRO A 50 2.64 13.29 -1.61
N ASP A 51 2.78 12.13 -2.26
CA ASP A 51 2.23 11.83 -3.59
C ASP A 51 0.73 11.56 -3.57
N GLY A 52 0.12 11.48 -2.39
CA GLY A 52 -1.31 11.27 -2.19
C GLY A 52 -1.67 9.82 -1.87
N ASP A 53 -0.70 8.90 -1.89
CA ASP A 53 -0.94 7.50 -1.57
C ASP A 53 -1.06 7.28 -0.06
N THR A 54 -1.69 6.19 0.33
CA THR A 54 -1.59 5.70 1.71
C THR A 54 -0.29 4.95 1.90
N HIS A 55 0.31 4.97 3.09
CA HIS A 55 1.27 3.95 3.51
C HIS A 55 0.70 3.18 4.70
N GLY A 56 0.05 2.04 4.43
CA GLY A 56 -0.58 1.22 5.45
C GLY A 56 0.21 -0.04 5.78
N TRP A 57 0.00 -0.59 6.98
CA TRP A 57 0.61 -1.84 7.43
C TRP A 57 -0.42 -2.96 7.57
N LEU A 58 -0.08 -4.11 6.99
CA LEU A 58 -0.82 -5.35 7.14
C LEU A 58 0.08 -6.39 7.83
N ASN A 59 -0.29 -6.81 9.03
CA ASN A 59 0.29 -7.99 9.66
C ASN A 59 -0.30 -9.23 8.98
N VAL A 60 0.48 -9.84 8.08
CA VAL A 60 -0.02 -10.90 7.21
C VAL A 60 -0.24 -12.22 7.95
N GLY A 61 -1.19 -13.02 7.47
CA GLY A 61 -1.37 -14.40 7.91
C GLY A 61 -0.12 -15.25 7.70
N SER A 62 0.03 -16.33 8.48
CA SER A 62 1.20 -17.21 8.44
C SER A 62 1.47 -17.82 7.05
N GLU A 63 0.42 -18.04 6.27
CA GLU A 63 0.45 -18.53 4.90
C GLU A 63 1.06 -17.54 3.90
N PHE A 64 1.16 -16.26 4.29
CA PHE A 64 1.76 -15.17 3.50
C PHE A 64 3.07 -14.65 4.11
N ALA A 65 3.63 -15.34 5.13
CA ALA A 65 4.87 -14.91 5.78
C ALA A 65 6.06 -14.78 4.81
N ASN A 66 6.03 -15.52 3.69
CA ASN A 66 7.02 -15.44 2.63
C ASN A 66 6.99 -14.10 1.84
N LEU A 67 5.95 -13.29 2.01
CA LEU A 67 5.86 -11.96 1.41
C LEU A 67 6.64 -10.92 2.22
N ILE A 68 7.00 -11.20 3.47
CA ILE A 68 7.78 -10.29 4.31
C ILE A 68 9.25 -10.49 4.01
N ASN A 69 9.93 -9.42 3.59
CA ASN A 69 11.36 -9.45 3.27
C ASN A 69 12.18 -8.64 4.28
N ALA A 70 13.51 -8.57 4.07
CA ALA A 70 14.40 -7.85 4.97
C ALA A 70 14.06 -6.35 5.13
N GLY A 71 13.60 -5.68 4.07
CA GLY A 71 13.16 -4.29 4.10
C GLY A 71 11.87 -4.10 4.91
N ASN A 72 10.90 -5.01 4.75
CA ASN A 72 9.70 -5.00 5.59
C ASN A 72 10.08 -5.15 7.08
N MET A 73 11.01 -6.06 7.38
CA MET A 73 11.46 -6.31 8.74
C MET A 73 12.21 -5.12 9.35
N SER A 74 13.04 -4.40 8.57
CA SER A 74 13.89 -3.35 9.10
C SER A 74 13.20 -1.99 9.20
N ASP A 75 12.26 -1.68 8.30
CA ASP A 75 11.70 -0.33 8.17
C ASP A 75 10.18 -0.28 8.27
N GLU A 76 9.49 -1.43 8.16
CA GLU A 76 8.02 -1.53 8.18
C GLU A 76 7.52 -2.42 9.34
N ASP A 77 8.37 -2.59 10.37
CA ASP A 77 8.11 -3.35 11.60
C ASP A 77 7.62 -4.79 11.34
N GLY A 78 8.12 -5.41 10.26
CA GLY A 78 7.74 -6.76 9.84
C GLY A 78 6.36 -6.87 9.19
N ASN A 79 5.73 -5.75 8.84
CA ASN A 79 4.43 -5.73 8.17
C ASN A 79 4.59 -5.64 6.65
N LEU A 80 3.60 -6.15 5.92
CA LEU A 80 3.47 -5.90 4.50
C LEU A 80 2.88 -4.50 4.31
N VAL A 81 3.48 -3.71 3.43
CA VAL A 81 2.96 -2.38 3.10
C VAL A 81 1.79 -2.53 2.12
N PHE A 82 0.79 -1.66 2.22
CA PHE A 82 -0.23 -1.50 1.19
C PHE A 82 -0.46 -0.02 0.88
N GLU A 83 -0.58 0.29 -0.41
CA GLU A 83 -0.75 1.66 -0.89
C GLU A 83 -2.00 1.77 -1.77
N ILE A 84 -3.01 2.48 -1.26
CA ILE A 84 -4.16 2.95 -2.04
C ILE A 84 -3.72 4.23 -2.73
N VAL A 85 -3.73 4.22 -4.06
CA VAL A 85 -3.24 5.35 -4.86
C VAL A 85 -4.17 6.55 -4.76
N CYS A 86 -3.60 7.75 -4.67
CA CYS A 86 -4.32 9.02 -4.75
C CYS A 86 -5.52 9.13 -3.77
N HIS A 87 -5.37 8.58 -2.56
CA HIS A 87 -6.38 8.61 -1.52
C HIS A 87 -6.45 9.98 -0.81
N TYR A 88 -5.30 10.62 -0.63
CA TYR A 88 -5.14 11.90 0.07
C TYR A 88 -4.82 13.06 -0.89
N PRO A 89 -4.96 14.32 -0.44
CA PRO A 89 -4.51 15.47 -1.21
C PRO A 89 -3.01 15.40 -1.53
N VAL A 90 -2.67 15.44 -2.81
CA VAL A 90 -1.28 15.48 -3.28
C VAL A 90 -0.61 16.79 -2.86
N SER A 91 0.54 16.70 -2.20
CA SER A 91 1.38 17.86 -1.84
C SER A 91 2.70 17.90 -2.61
N GLN A 92 3.11 16.76 -3.18
CA GLN A 92 4.28 16.63 -4.02
C GLN A 92 3.98 17.08 -5.45
N GLN A 93 4.72 18.11 -5.91
CA GLN A 93 4.41 18.81 -7.16
C GLN A 93 4.49 17.93 -8.42
N ASP A 94 5.44 17.01 -8.48
CA ASP A 94 5.65 16.09 -9.60
C ASP A 94 4.72 14.87 -9.58
N ALA A 95 4.02 14.61 -8.48
CA ALA A 95 3.01 13.55 -8.38
C ALA A 95 1.60 13.99 -8.81
N ILE A 96 1.35 15.31 -8.94
CA ILE A 96 0.02 15.87 -9.24
C ILE A 96 -0.60 15.26 -10.52
N ALA A 97 0.22 15.04 -11.54
CA ALA A 97 -0.25 14.53 -12.83
C ALA A 97 -0.77 13.09 -12.72
N SER A 98 -0.17 12.25 -11.86
CA SER A 98 -0.58 10.85 -11.67
C SER A 98 -2.00 10.74 -11.11
N CYS A 99 -2.36 11.65 -10.20
CA CYS A 99 -3.68 11.66 -9.57
C CYS A 99 -4.72 12.54 -10.28
N GLN A 100 -4.35 13.21 -11.38
CA GLN A 100 -5.23 14.18 -12.01
C GLN A 100 -6.49 13.53 -12.60
N GLY A 101 -7.66 13.98 -12.16
CA GLY A 101 -8.95 13.50 -12.65
C GLY A 101 -9.37 12.13 -12.09
N PHE A 102 -8.57 11.55 -11.21
CA PHE A 102 -8.91 10.35 -10.46
C PHE A 102 -9.33 10.70 -9.04
N LYS A 103 -10.23 9.90 -8.48
CA LYS A 103 -10.61 9.97 -7.08
C LYS A 103 -10.81 8.56 -6.57
N ASP A 104 -10.05 8.21 -5.54
CA ASP A 104 -10.24 6.96 -4.84
C ASP A 104 -11.58 6.93 -4.08
N HIS A 105 -12.11 5.72 -3.93
CA HIS A 105 -13.33 5.42 -3.17
C HIS A 105 -13.15 4.25 -2.19
N ALA A 106 -11.92 3.78 -2.01
CA ALA A 106 -11.63 2.75 -1.05
C ALA A 106 -11.89 3.24 0.38
N VAL A 107 -12.31 2.31 1.24
CA VAL A 107 -12.49 2.58 2.66
C VAL A 107 -11.37 1.85 3.38
N ILE A 108 -10.59 2.58 4.16
CA ILE A 108 -9.56 2.02 5.03
C ILE A 108 -10.25 1.37 6.23
N PRO A 109 -10.15 0.05 6.43
CA PRO A 109 -10.70 -0.61 7.60
C PRO A 109 -9.98 -0.17 8.88
N PRO A 110 -10.64 -0.19 10.04
CA PRO A 110 -10.01 0.27 11.29
C PRO A 110 -8.82 -0.60 11.68
N ILE A 111 -7.88 -0.01 12.42
CA ILE A 111 -6.76 -0.74 13.05
C ILE A 111 -7.31 -1.94 13.84
N GLY A 112 -6.69 -3.10 13.66
CA GLY A 112 -7.11 -4.37 14.25
C GLY A 112 -8.16 -5.14 13.43
N ALA A 113 -8.68 -4.59 12.35
CA ALA A 113 -9.57 -5.32 11.45
C ALA A 113 -8.81 -6.42 10.70
N HIS A 114 -9.41 -7.62 10.63
CA HIS A 114 -8.94 -8.66 9.73
C HIS A 114 -9.52 -8.43 8.34
N VAL A 115 -8.68 -8.49 7.31
CA VAL A 115 -9.03 -8.07 5.95
C VAL A 115 -8.44 -9.01 4.90
N ALA A 116 -9.00 -8.97 3.69
CA ALA A 116 -8.36 -9.40 2.46
C ALA A 116 -8.07 -8.17 1.60
N ILE A 117 -6.80 -7.95 1.28
CA ILE A 117 -6.35 -6.88 0.37
C ILE A 117 -5.98 -7.52 -0.96
N THR A 118 -6.57 -7.02 -2.05
CA THR A 118 -6.26 -7.44 -3.42
C THR A 118 -5.56 -6.30 -4.14
N GLY A 119 -4.49 -6.61 -4.87
CA GLY A 119 -3.74 -5.64 -5.66
C GLY A 119 -2.50 -6.27 -6.30
N THR A 120 -1.63 -5.41 -6.81
CA THR A 120 -0.37 -5.87 -7.40
C THR A 120 0.69 -6.03 -6.32
N LEU A 121 1.37 -7.18 -6.26
CA LEU A 121 2.53 -7.34 -5.37
C LEU A 121 3.77 -6.81 -6.07
N VAL A 122 4.42 -5.84 -5.43
CA VAL A 122 5.62 -5.20 -5.96
C VAL A 122 6.72 -5.16 -4.90
N ARG A 123 7.94 -4.90 -5.38
CA ARG A 123 9.11 -4.54 -4.58
C ARG A 123 9.47 -3.09 -4.89
N GLU A 124 9.52 -2.27 -3.87
CA GLU A 124 10.00 -0.89 -3.97
C GLU A 124 11.52 -0.88 -4.25
N LYS A 125 12.02 -0.02 -5.15
CA LYS A 125 13.47 0.01 -5.50
C LYS A 125 14.29 1.18 -4.96
N ASN A 126 13.70 2.27 -4.45
CA ASN A 126 14.43 3.47 -4.06
C ASN A 126 14.74 3.55 -2.55
N HIS A 127 14.01 2.81 -1.72
CA HIS A 127 14.13 2.79 -0.27
C HIS A 127 14.87 1.52 0.21
N LYS A 128 14.25 0.77 1.14
CA LYS A 128 14.84 -0.42 1.78
C LYS A 128 14.39 -1.72 1.13
N HIS A 129 13.76 -1.59 -0.04
CA HIS A 129 13.32 -2.70 -0.85
C HIS A 129 12.33 -3.61 -0.14
N TRP A 130 11.36 -3.04 0.60
CA TRP A 130 10.24 -3.80 1.14
C TRP A 130 9.31 -4.27 0.01
N ASN A 131 8.55 -5.32 0.31
CA ASN A 131 7.43 -5.74 -0.53
C ASN A 131 6.17 -4.99 -0.10
N GLU A 132 5.30 -4.73 -1.06
CA GLU A 132 4.04 -4.03 -0.84
C GLU A 132 2.95 -4.47 -1.82
N ILE A 133 1.69 -4.28 -1.43
CA ILE A 133 0.57 -4.28 -2.37
C ILE A 133 0.37 -2.85 -2.87
N HIS A 134 0.82 -2.57 -4.09
CA HIS A 134 0.72 -1.28 -4.74
C HIS A 134 0.54 -1.49 -6.26
N PRO A 135 -0.57 -1.03 -6.87
CA PRO A 135 -1.70 -0.37 -6.21
C PRO A 135 -2.63 -1.39 -5.55
N VAL A 136 -3.32 -0.96 -4.49
CA VAL A 136 -4.44 -1.70 -3.90
C VAL A 136 -5.69 -1.55 -4.78
N SER A 137 -6.19 -2.67 -5.28
CA SER A 137 -7.42 -2.78 -6.07
C SER A 137 -8.67 -2.85 -5.23
N ARG A 138 -8.60 -3.57 -4.09
CA ARG A 138 -9.77 -3.84 -3.25
C ARG A 138 -9.37 -4.21 -1.84
N ILE A 139 -10.14 -3.74 -0.86
CA ILE A 139 -10.06 -4.21 0.53
C ILE A 139 -11.42 -4.77 0.94
N VAL A 140 -11.43 -5.94 1.58
CA VAL A 140 -12.64 -6.57 2.13
C VAL A 140 -12.38 -6.93 3.59
N GLN A 141 -13.18 -6.37 4.49
CA GLN A 141 -13.15 -6.78 5.90
C GLN A 141 -13.76 -8.19 6.05
N GLN A 142 -13.11 -9.04 6.84
CA GLN A 142 -13.53 -10.42 7.12
C GLN A 142 -14.29 -10.55 8.43
#